data_AF-A0A9Q7AHU7-F1
#
_entry.id   AF-A0A9Q7AHU7-F1
#
_cell.length_a   1.000
_cell.length_b   1.000
_cell.length_c   1.000
_cell.angle_alpha   90.00
_cell.angle_beta   90.00
_cell.angle_gamma   90.00
#
_symmetry.space_group_name_H-M   'P 1'
#
loop_
_entity.id
_entity.type
_entity.pdbx_description
1 polymer ?
#
loop_
_entity_poly.entity_id
_entity_poly.type
_entity_poly.pdbx_seq_one_letter_code
_entity_poly.pdbx_strand_id
1 'polypeptide(L)'
;MISGGEIKALRKSRGLSQQELADATGVSRSAVYLWESGTHPPVGKNLQALARALNVSTAYLMGETDEPRPRNREESFEIQAPSRRT
;
A
#
# COMPACT_ATOMS: atom_id res chain seq x y z
N MET A 1 9.62 10.76 -5.07
CA MET A 1 8.64 10.02 -4.26
C MET A 1 7.29 10.65 -4.51
N ILE A 2 6.24 9.83 -4.72
CA ILE A 2 4.88 10.32 -4.92
C ILE A 2 4.40 11.09 -3.69
N SER A 3 3.49 12.03 -3.92
CA SER A 3 2.92 12.87 -2.88
C SER A 3 1.96 12.11 -1.98
N GLY A 4 1.71 12.64 -0.77
CA GLY A 4 0.71 12.08 0.14
C GLY A 4 -0.71 12.06 -0.46
N GLY A 5 -1.03 13.03 -1.31
CA GLY A 5 -2.29 13.06 -2.06
C GLY A 5 -2.45 11.88 -3.02
N GLU A 6 -1.37 11.46 -3.67
CA GLU A 6 -1.37 10.30 -4.56
C GLU A 6 -1.49 8.99 -3.78
N ILE A 7 -0.83 8.87 -2.61
CA ILE A 7 -1.02 7.73 -1.70
C ILE A 7 -2.50 7.58 -1.32
N LYS A 8 -3.14 8.70 -0.99
CA LYS A 8 -4.58 8.73 -0.66
C LYS A 8 -5.45 8.32 -1.84
N ALA A 9 -5.11 8.78 -3.05
CA ALA A 9 -5.84 8.41 -4.27
C ALA A 9 -5.71 6.91 -4.58
N LEU A 10 -4.49 6.34 -4.45
CA LEU A 10 -4.24 4.91 -4.61
C LEU A 10 -5.01 4.08 -3.58
N ARG A 11 -4.98 4.47 -2.30
CA ARG A 11 -5.74 3.77 -1.27
C ARG A 11 -7.23 3.73 -1.62
N LYS A 12 -7.79 4.89 -2.00
CA LYS A 12 -9.21 5.00 -2.38
C LYS A 12 -9.56 4.20 -3.62
N SER A 13 -8.68 4.15 -4.64
CA SER A 13 -8.92 3.35 -5.85
C SER A 13 -8.94 1.85 -5.56
N ARG A 14 -8.36 1.42 -4.44
CA ARG A 14 -8.45 0.04 -3.91
C ARG A 14 -9.60 -0.19 -2.95
N GLY A 15 -10.46 0.81 -2.73
CA GLY A 15 -11.60 0.70 -1.83
C GLY A 15 -11.23 0.61 -0.34
N LEU A 16 -9.97 0.87 0.02
CA LEU A 16 -9.49 0.76 1.39
C LEU A 16 -9.76 2.04 2.18
N SER A 17 -10.13 1.92 3.45
CA SER A 17 -10.09 2.98 4.45
C SER A 17 -8.68 3.18 5.00
N GLN A 18 -8.43 4.30 5.68
CA GLN A 18 -7.13 4.52 6.33
C GLN A 18 -6.82 3.46 7.40
N GLN A 19 -7.85 2.92 8.05
CA GLN A 19 -7.68 1.87 9.05
C GLN A 19 -7.28 0.55 8.36
N GLU A 20 -7.98 0.15 7.29
CA GLU A 20 -7.64 -1.07 6.56
C GLU A 20 -6.24 -1.03 5.93
N LEU A 21 -5.83 0.14 5.43
CA LEU A 21 -4.44 0.31 4.97
C LEU A 21 -3.43 0.20 6.12
N ALA A 22 -3.76 0.74 7.29
CA ALA A 22 -2.91 0.66 8.47
C ALA A 22 -2.76 -0.80 8.93
N ASP A 23 -3.87 -1.55 8.95
CA ASP A 23 -3.89 -2.97 9.29
C ASP A 23 -3.06 -3.79 8.29
N ALA A 24 -3.20 -3.52 6.98
CA ALA A 24 -2.43 -4.18 5.93
C ALA A 24 -0.92 -3.86 5.95
N THR A 25 -0.54 -2.70 6.48
CA THR A 25 0.86 -2.25 6.57
C THR A 25 1.48 -2.46 7.94
N GLY A 26 0.70 -2.88 8.94
CA GLY A 26 1.15 -3.09 10.32
C GLY A 26 1.51 -1.81 11.06
N VAL A 27 0.91 -0.67 10.69
CA VAL A 27 1.14 0.63 11.36
C VAL A 27 -0.15 1.17 11.96
N SER A 28 -0.09 2.32 12.62
CA SER A 28 -1.29 2.99 13.13
C SER A 28 -2.03 3.77 12.03
N ARG A 29 -3.35 3.92 12.17
CA ARG A 29 -4.14 4.81 11.28
C ARG A 29 -3.59 6.23 11.23
N SER A 30 -3.06 6.74 12.35
CA SER A 30 -2.40 8.05 12.42
C SER A 30 -1.14 8.11 11.55
N ALA A 31 -0.35 7.03 11.49
CA ALA A 31 0.79 6.96 10.57
C ALA A 31 0.33 7.08 9.12
N VAL A 32 -0.70 6.33 8.71
CA VAL A 32 -1.30 6.44 7.37
C VAL A 32 -1.78 7.86 7.08
N TYR A 33 -2.44 8.52 8.04
CA TYR A 33 -2.84 9.92 7.90
C TYR A 33 -1.63 10.84 7.62
N LEU A 34 -0.53 10.68 8.37
CA LEU A 34 0.68 11.48 8.20
C LEU A 34 1.39 11.22 6.86
N TRP A 35 1.26 10.00 6.33
CA TRP A 35 1.75 9.64 5.00
C TRP A 35 0.92 10.37 3.93
N GLU A 36 -0.41 10.33 4.06
CA GLU A 36 -1.34 10.98 3.13
C GLU A 36 -1.30 12.51 3.18
N SER A 37 -0.93 13.09 4.33
CA SER A 37 -0.72 14.55 4.45
C SER A 37 0.65 15.01 3.94
N GLY A 38 1.56 14.07 3.64
CA GLY A 38 2.94 14.36 3.25
C GLY A 38 3.83 14.85 4.40
N THR A 39 3.34 14.81 5.65
CA THR A 39 4.10 15.28 6.83
C THR A 39 5.20 14.30 7.20
N HIS A 40 4.91 13.00 7.17
CA HIS A 40 5.89 11.95 7.41
C HIS A 40 5.80 10.90 6.31
N PRO A 41 6.62 10.95 5.26
CA PRO A 41 6.57 9.95 4.21
C PRO A 41 6.99 8.55 4.73
N PRO A 42 6.43 7.47 4.16
CA PRO A 42 6.84 6.11 4.48
C PRO A 42 8.27 5.84 4.00
N VAL A 43 9.11 5.27 4.86
CA VAL A 43 10.52 4.96 4.57
C VAL A 43 10.86 3.52 4.94
N GLY A 44 11.91 2.98 4.31
CA GLY A 44 12.44 1.65 4.61
C GLY A 44 11.38 0.55 4.58
N LYS A 45 11.15 -0.12 5.71
CA LYS A 45 10.17 -1.22 5.85
C LYS A 45 8.74 -0.76 5.59
N ASN A 46 8.38 0.46 6.00
CA ASN A 46 7.02 0.98 5.79
C ASN A 46 6.74 1.25 4.31
N LEU A 47 7.75 1.67 3.55
CA LEU A 47 7.61 1.85 2.10
C LEU A 47 7.37 0.52 1.39
N GLN A 48 8.08 -0.54 1.79
CA GLN A 48 7.86 -1.89 1.25
C GLN A 48 6.48 -2.44 1.62
N ALA A 49 6.06 -2.27 2.87
CA ALA A 49 4.73 -2.68 3.32
C ALA A 49 3.63 -1.94 2.57
N LEU A 50 3.77 -0.62 2.39
CA LEU A 50 2.84 0.19 1.63
C LEU A 50 2.75 -0.24 0.16
N ALA A 51 3.89 -0.53 -0.47
CA ALA A 51 3.95 -1.02 -1.85
C ALA A 51 3.16 -2.33 -2.00
N ARG A 52 3.35 -3.28 -1.07
CA ARG A 52 2.60 -4.54 -1.05
C ARG A 52 1.10 -4.33 -0.82
N ALA A 53 0.73 -3.55 0.19
CA ALA A 53 -0.67 -3.27 0.52
C ALA A 53 -1.41 -2.56 -0.62
N LEU A 54 -0.72 -1.65 -1.32
CA LEU A 54 -1.24 -0.97 -2.50
C LEU A 54 -0.95 -1.72 -3.80
N ASN A 55 -0.47 -2.96 -3.76
CA ASN A 55 -0.09 -3.76 -4.94
C ASN A 55 0.60 -2.92 -6.04
N VAL A 56 1.61 -2.16 -5.64
CA VAL A 56 2.45 -1.35 -6.52
C VAL A 56 3.93 -1.64 -6.25
N SER A 57 4.81 -1.21 -7.17
CA SER A 57 6.25 -1.28 -6.94
C SER A 57 6.73 -0.16 -6.00
N THR A 58 7.80 -0.40 -5.24
CA THR A 58 8.47 0.66 -4.48
C THR A 58 9.05 1.72 -5.41
N ALA A 59 9.50 1.34 -6.62
CA ALA A 59 9.97 2.26 -7.65
C ALA A 59 8.86 3.25 -8.07
N TYR A 60 7.62 2.77 -8.20
CA TYR A 60 6.47 3.63 -8.49
C TYR A 60 6.21 4.61 -7.35
N LEU A 61 6.21 4.15 -6.10
CA LEU A 61 6.08 5.04 -4.93
C LEU A 61 7.24 6.06 -4.84
N MET A 62 8.44 5.70 -5.30
CA MET A 62 9.59 6.59 -5.37
C MET A 62 9.53 7.55 -6.56
N GLY A 63 8.61 7.37 -7.51
CA GLY A 63 8.53 8.15 -8.74
C GLY A 63 9.64 7.82 -9.74
N GLU A 64 10.27 6.65 -9.61
CA GLU A 64 11.31 6.16 -10.51
C GLU A 64 10.72 5.50 -11.76
N THR A 65 9.41 5.20 -11.74
CA THR A 65 8.67 4.65 -12.87
C THR A 65 7.21 5.07 -12.82
N ASP A 66 6.59 5.25 -14.00
CA ASP A 66 5.15 5.45 -14.14
C ASP A 66 4.36 4.14 -14.14
N GLU A 67 5.05 2.99 -14.20
CA GLU A 67 4.41 1.68 -14.19
C GLU A 67 4.07 1.27 -12.74
N PRO A 68 2.78 1.20 -12.37
CA PRO A 68 2.40 0.91 -10.99
C PRO A 68 2.74 -0.53 -10.60
N ARG A 69 2.78 -1.47 -11.54
CA ARG A 69 2.94 -2.90 -11.22
C ARG A 69 4.42 -3.28 -11.09
N PRO A 70 4.78 -4.16 -10.14
CA PRO A 70 6.09 -4.79 -10.15
C PRO A 70 6.27 -5.60 -11.44
N ARG A 71 7.37 -5.33 -12.15
CA ARG A 71 7.73 -5.93 -13.44
C ARG A 71 8.30 -7.34 -13.14
N ASN A 72 7.45 -8.37 -13.09
CA ASN A 72 7.73 -9.75 -12.62
C ASN A 72 7.76 -9.86 -11.07
N ARG A 73 7.30 -10.91 -10.36
CA ARG A 73 6.91 -12.30 -10.65
C ARG A 73 5.97 -12.77 -9.49
N GLU A 74 4.93 -13.53 -9.80
CA GLU A 74 4.25 -14.51 -8.93
C GLU A 74 4.28 -14.27 -7.39
N GLU A 75 3.38 -13.44 -6.86
CA GLU A 75 2.84 -13.71 -5.53
C GLU A 75 1.36 -14.01 -5.72
N SER A 76 1.09 -15.32 -5.86
CA SER A 76 -0.18 -15.93 -5.55
C SER A 76 -0.56 -15.48 -4.14
N PHE A 77 -1.31 -14.38 -4.03
CA PHE A 77 -2.08 -14.11 -2.82
C PHE A 77 -3.18 -15.17 -2.82
N GLU A 78 -2.81 -16.36 -2.35
CA GLU A 78 -3.72 -17.43 -2.04
C GLU A 78 -4.74 -16.82 -1.07
N ILE A 79 -5.91 -16.51 -1.62
CA ILE A 79 -7.06 -16.08 -0.85
C ILE A 79 -7.36 -17.31 0.02
N GLN A 80 -6.87 -17.31 1.26
CA GLN A 80 -7.34 -18.26 2.25
C GLN A 80 -8.79 -17.87 2.56
N ALA A 81 -9.69 -18.28 1.67
CA ALA A 81 -11.11 -18.31 1.93
C ALA A 81 -11.30 -19.19 3.17
N PRO A 82 -12.02 -18.73 4.22
CA PRO A 82 -12.34 -19.60 5.33
C PRO A 82 -13.19 -20.74 4.76
N SER A 83 -12.65 -21.95 4.83
CA SER A 83 -13.37 -23.17 4.47
C SER A 83 -14.65 -23.22 5.32
N ARG A 84 -15.78 -22.82 4.73
CA ARG A 84 -17.11 -23.10 5.27
C ARG A 84 -17.58 -24.42 4.68
N ARG A 85 -18.19 -25.23 5.56
CA ARG A 85 -18.96 -26.48 5.33
C ARG A 85 -18.08 -27.72 5.11
N THR A 86 -18.33 -28.86 5.76
CA THR A 86 -19.54 -29.38 6.43
C THR A 86 -19.11 -30.24 7.62
#